data_AF-A0A350P8V8-F1
#
_entry.id   AF-A0A350P8V8-F1
#
_cell.length_a   1.000
_cell.length_b   1.000
_cell.length_c   1.000
_cell.angle_alpha   90.00
_cell.angle_beta   90.00
_cell.angle_gamma   90.00
#
_symmetry.space_group_name_H-M   'P 1'
#
loop_
_entity.id
_entity.type
_entity.pdbx_description
1 polymer ?
#
loop_
_entity_poly.entity_id
_entity_poly.type
_entity_poly.pdbx_seq_one_letter_code
_entity_poly.pdbx_strand_id
1 'polypeptide(L)'
;FVHYAKNATSDIEAFLYARFLQPAYQGSIADLTAWVQEKYPKQDLRKVLLIEIDNVRQDIDNVRNMCATGMLDHATAATKISALQKELRSHIQAVRSISDGMDRRGLLLAGADRCLRELMQTFDGQPAIQQLLDDSALLVWTTIEKEEKT
;
A
#
# COMPACT_ATOMS: atom_id res chain seq x y z
N PHE A 1 -2.73 -4.39 20.00
CA PHE A 1 -2.24 -3.29 19.15
C PHE A 1 -0.73 -3.35 18.89
N VAL A 2 0.13 -3.21 19.91
CA VAL A 2 1.61 -3.12 19.80
C VAL A 2 2.24 -4.24 18.93
N HIS A 3 1.87 -5.50 19.16
CA HIS A 3 2.35 -6.64 18.37
C HIS A 3 1.95 -6.54 16.88
N TYR A 4 0.75 -6.00 16.60
CA TYR A 4 0.28 -5.80 15.24
C TYR A 4 1.01 -4.62 14.57
N ALA A 5 1.12 -3.47 15.26
CA ALA A 5 1.79 -2.28 14.74
C ALA A 5 3.27 -2.51 14.37
N LYS A 6 3.96 -3.39 15.11
CA LYS A 6 5.35 -3.81 14.81
C LYS A 6 5.48 -4.58 13.49
N ASN A 7 4.47 -5.37 13.12
CA ASN A 7 4.53 -6.29 11.98
C ASN A 7 3.70 -5.81 10.77
N ALA A 8 2.76 -4.89 10.96
CA ALA A 8 1.96 -4.31 9.90
C ALA A 8 2.84 -3.46 8.97
N THR A 9 2.75 -3.65 7.67
CA THR A 9 3.50 -2.84 6.68
C THR A 9 2.81 -1.51 6.41
N SER A 10 1.50 -1.43 6.63
CA SER A 10 0.68 -0.23 6.39
C SER A 10 0.32 0.49 7.69
N ASP A 11 0.61 1.79 7.74
CA ASP A 11 0.21 2.65 8.88
C ASP A 11 -1.30 2.88 8.89
N ILE A 12 -1.96 2.77 7.72
CA ILE A 12 -3.42 2.84 7.58
C ILE A 12 -4.07 1.60 8.18
N GLU A 13 -3.54 0.40 7.92
CA GLU A 13 -4.06 -0.84 8.51
C GLU A 13 -3.90 -0.82 10.03
N ALA A 14 -2.74 -0.34 10.53
CA ALA A 14 -2.52 -0.11 11.95
C ALA A 14 -3.55 0.87 12.52
N PHE A 15 -3.85 1.97 11.81
CA PHE A 15 -4.86 2.95 12.22
C PHE A 15 -6.26 2.35 12.29
N LEU A 16 -6.71 1.66 11.24
CA LEU A 16 -8.01 1.02 11.19
C LEU A 16 -8.14 -0.06 12.28
N TYR A 17 -7.13 -0.91 12.44
CA TYR A 17 -7.09 -1.91 13.51
C TYR A 17 -7.18 -1.25 14.90
N ALA A 18 -6.47 -0.14 15.13
CA ALA A 18 -6.56 0.61 16.38
C ALA A 18 -7.97 1.19 16.65
N ARG A 19 -8.71 1.56 15.59
CA ARG A 19 -10.10 2.03 15.68
C ARG A 19 -11.10 0.92 16.02
N PHE A 20 -10.79 -0.34 15.69
CA PHE A 20 -11.64 -1.49 15.98
C PHE A 20 -11.42 -2.12 17.35
N LEU A 21 -10.32 -1.80 18.04
CA LEU A 21 -10.06 -2.30 19.40
C LEU A 21 -10.99 -1.65 20.42
N GLN A 22 -11.21 -2.32 21.57
CA GLN A 22 -11.93 -1.76 22.71
C GLN A 22 -10.99 -1.67 23.92
N PRO A 23 -10.76 -0.47 24.50
CA PRO A 23 -11.26 0.84 24.03
C PRO A 23 -10.62 1.27 22.70
N ALA A 24 -11.41 1.95 21.85
CA ALA A 24 -11.01 2.37 20.51
C ALA A 24 -10.08 3.59 20.54
N TYR A 25 -9.09 3.60 19.62
CA TYR A 25 -8.20 4.74 19.45
C TYR A 25 -8.95 5.99 18.97
N GLN A 26 -8.81 7.12 19.67
CA GLN A 26 -9.52 8.37 19.33
C GLN A 26 -8.65 9.43 18.65
N GLY A 27 -7.36 9.16 18.47
CA GLY A 27 -6.43 10.09 17.80
C GLY A 27 -6.57 10.09 16.28
N SER A 28 -5.85 10.99 15.63
CA SER A 28 -5.83 11.07 14.17
C SER A 28 -4.92 10.01 13.55
N ILE A 29 -5.08 9.76 12.25
CA ILE A 29 -4.15 8.90 11.52
C ILE A 29 -2.73 9.47 11.54
N ALA A 30 -2.57 10.80 11.52
CA ALA A 30 -1.27 11.44 11.59
C ALA A 30 -0.55 11.15 12.91
N ASP A 31 -1.28 11.18 14.03
CA ASP A 31 -0.73 10.87 15.36
C ASP A 31 -0.28 9.41 15.45
N LEU A 32 -1.08 8.50 14.91
CA LEU A 32 -0.76 7.07 14.92
C LEU A 32 0.40 6.74 13.97
N THR A 33 0.41 7.33 12.77
CA THR A 33 1.53 7.22 11.83
C THR A 33 2.82 7.74 12.45
N ALA A 34 2.81 8.93 13.07
CA ALA A 34 3.98 9.48 13.73
C ALA A 34 4.48 8.55 14.86
N TRP A 35 3.57 8.03 15.68
CA TRP A 35 3.90 7.09 16.75
C TRP A 35 4.47 5.76 16.23
N VAL A 36 3.89 5.21 15.16
CA VAL A 36 4.37 3.96 14.53
C VAL A 36 5.76 4.18 13.92
N GLN A 37 5.99 5.29 13.24
CA GLN A 37 7.29 5.61 12.64
C GLN A 37 8.37 5.88 13.71
N GLU A 38 8.02 6.50 14.83
CA GLU A 38 8.94 6.73 15.96
C GLU A 38 9.28 5.41 16.69
N LYS A 39 8.28 4.58 17.00
CA LYS A 39 8.45 3.36 17.80
C LYS A 39 8.91 2.14 16.99
N TYR A 40 8.51 2.08 15.72
CA TYR A 40 8.79 0.98 14.80
C TYR A 40 9.22 1.58 13.45
N PRO A 41 10.42 2.17 13.34
CA PRO A 41 10.91 2.71 12.09
C PRO A 41 10.96 1.60 11.04
N LYS A 42 9.99 1.60 10.12
CA LYS A 42 9.94 0.64 9.03
C LYS A 42 10.88 1.12 7.96
N GLN A 43 11.77 0.26 7.49
CA GLN A 43 12.49 0.57 6.26
C GLN A 43 11.46 0.63 5.13
N ASP A 44 11.44 1.73 4.39
CA ASP A 44 10.64 1.85 3.17
C ASP A 44 11.24 0.88 2.13
N LEU A 45 10.75 -0.35 2.12
CA LEU A 45 11.18 -1.41 1.22
C LEU A 45 10.99 -0.99 -0.25
N ARG A 46 10.00 -0.14 -0.54
CA ARG A 46 9.83 0.44 -1.88
C ARG A 46 10.99 1.39 -2.21
N LYS A 47 11.39 2.25 -1.27
CA LYS A 47 12.56 3.13 -1.46
C LYS A 47 13.84 2.33 -1.65
N VAL A 48 14.04 1.25 -0.89
CA VAL A 48 15.17 0.34 -1.08
C VAL A 48 15.14 -0.28 -2.48
N LEU A 49 14.00 -0.84 -2.90
CA LEU A 49 13.87 -1.44 -4.23
C LEU A 49 14.04 -0.44 -5.38
N LEU A 50 13.64 0.83 -5.19
CA LEU A 50 13.87 1.89 -6.18
C LEU A 50 15.37 2.19 -6.35
N ILE A 51 16.12 2.23 -5.23
CA ILE A 51 17.58 2.37 -5.27
C ILE A 51 18.22 1.16 -5.96
N GLU A 52 17.78 -0.06 -5.63
CA GLU A 52 18.27 -1.28 -6.28
C GLU A 52 17.98 -1.32 -7.79
N ILE A 53 16.82 -0.82 -8.23
CA ILE A 53 16.50 -0.69 -9.66
C ILE A 53 17.52 0.21 -10.37
N ASP A 54 17.90 1.33 -9.77
CA ASP A 54 18.89 2.25 -10.35
C ASP A 54 20.29 1.61 -10.37
N ASN A 55 20.68 0.94 -9.29
CA ASN A 55 21.95 0.21 -9.19
C ASN A 55 22.04 -0.89 -10.26
N VAL A 56 21.01 -1.74 -10.40
CA VAL A 56 20.99 -2.82 -11.40
C VAL A 56 21.02 -2.27 -12.83
N ARG A 57 20.39 -1.12 -13.09
CA ARG A 57 20.51 -0.44 -14.39
C ARG A 57 21.94 0.01 -14.66
N GLN A 58 22.60 0.60 -13.67
CA GLN A 58 24.00 1.00 -13.77
C GLN A 58 24.92 -0.21 -13.99
N ASP A 59 24.67 -1.33 -13.31
CA ASP A 59 25.43 -2.57 -13.50
C ASP A 59 25.27 -3.15 -14.90
N ILE A 60 24.07 -3.11 -15.48
CA ILE A 60 23.85 -3.51 -16.87
C ILE A 60 24.70 -2.66 -17.82
N ASP A 61 24.74 -1.34 -17.62
CA ASP A 61 25.52 -0.43 -18.45
C ASP A 61 27.03 -0.63 -18.25
N ASN A 62 27.47 -0.91 -17.03
CA ASN A 62 28.86 -1.28 -16.73
C ASN A 62 29.27 -2.56 -17.48
N VAL A 63 28.44 -3.61 -17.47
CA VAL A 63 28.73 -4.85 -18.21
C VAL A 63 28.78 -4.61 -19.73
N ARG A 64 27.89 -3.77 -20.27
CA ARG A 64 27.94 -3.37 -21.69
C ARG A 64 29.23 -2.63 -22.01
N ASN A 65 29.65 -1.71 -21.15
CA ASN A 65 30.89 -0.95 -21.32
C ASN A 65 32.12 -1.87 -21.25
N MET A 66 32.18 -2.80 -20.28
CA MET A 66 33.26 -3.79 -20.19
C MET A 66 33.35 -4.65 -21.46
N CYS A 67 32.22 -4.97 -22.08
CA CYS A 67 32.19 -5.70 -23.33
C CYS A 67 32.71 -4.83 -24.50
N ALA A 68 32.27 -3.58 -24.58
CA ALA A 68 32.70 -2.64 -25.61
C ALA A 68 34.21 -2.29 -25.53
N THR A 69 34.78 -2.24 -24.32
CA THR A 69 36.22 -1.99 -24.11
C THR A 69 37.08 -3.23 -24.23
N GLY A 70 36.49 -4.41 -24.50
CA GLY A 70 37.21 -5.67 -24.64
C GLY A 70 37.67 -6.28 -23.32
N MET A 71 37.23 -5.75 -22.17
CA MET A 71 37.50 -6.34 -20.85
C MET A 71 36.68 -7.60 -20.58
N LEU A 72 35.60 -7.82 -21.34
CA LEU A 72 34.72 -8.97 -21.20
C LEU A 72 34.29 -9.47 -22.59
N ASP A 73 34.32 -10.79 -22.79
CA ASP A 73 33.85 -11.40 -24.04
C ASP A 73 32.32 -11.30 -24.19
N HIS A 74 31.85 -11.32 -25.43
CA HIS A 74 30.43 -11.16 -25.74
C HIS A 74 29.53 -12.25 -25.14
N ALA A 75 30.01 -13.50 -25.04
CA ALA A 75 29.19 -14.61 -24.54
C ALA A 75 28.98 -14.49 -23.02
N THR A 76 30.04 -14.15 -22.28
CA THR A 76 29.97 -13.89 -20.84
C THR A 76 29.16 -12.63 -20.54
N ALA A 77 29.32 -11.57 -21.34
CA ALA A 77 28.55 -10.33 -21.20
C ALA A 77 27.05 -10.59 -21.38
N ALA A 78 26.66 -11.31 -22.44
CA ALA A 78 25.27 -11.66 -22.71
C ALA A 78 24.64 -12.45 -21.55
N THR A 79 25.38 -13.40 -20.97
CA THR A 79 24.92 -14.20 -19.83
C THR A 79 24.68 -13.34 -18.59
N LYS A 80 25.62 -12.43 -18.26
CA LYS A 80 25.49 -11.51 -17.11
C LYS A 80 24.35 -10.50 -17.30
N ILE A 81 24.24 -9.90 -18.48
CA ILE A 81 23.16 -8.96 -18.81
C ILE A 81 21.79 -9.64 -18.69
N SER A 82 21.66 -10.89 -19.17
CA SER A 82 20.41 -11.66 -19.06
C SER A 82 19.97 -11.86 -17.60
N ALA A 83 20.92 -12.19 -16.72
CA ALA A 83 20.65 -12.34 -15.28
C ALA A 83 20.21 -11.01 -14.64
N LEU A 84 20.96 -9.92 -14.87
CA LEU A 84 20.63 -8.59 -14.34
C LEU A 84 19.29 -8.07 -14.85
N GLN A 85 18.95 -8.30 -16.12
CA GLN A 85 17.65 -7.94 -16.69
C GLN A 85 16.49 -8.74 -16.08
N LYS A 86 16.73 -9.97 -15.64
CA LYS A 86 15.73 -10.75 -14.91
C LYS A 86 15.49 -10.17 -13.51
N GLU A 87 16.56 -9.81 -12.79
CA GLU A 87 16.44 -9.17 -11.48
C GLU A 87 15.78 -7.79 -11.56
N LEU A 88 16.17 -6.96 -12.53
CA LEU A 88 15.56 -5.66 -12.77
C LEU A 88 14.04 -5.75 -12.94
N ARG A 89 13.56 -6.70 -13.75
CA ARG A 89 12.12 -6.94 -13.93
C ARG A 89 11.44 -7.42 -12.64
N SER A 90 12.11 -8.27 -11.88
CA SER A 90 11.62 -8.75 -10.57
C SER A 90 11.45 -7.59 -9.58
N HIS A 91 12.44 -6.71 -9.46
CA HIS A 91 12.35 -5.54 -8.58
C HIS A 91 11.26 -4.55 -9.02
N ILE A 92 11.13 -4.29 -10.32
CA ILE A 92 10.02 -3.47 -10.85
C ILE A 92 8.66 -4.08 -10.50
N GLN A 93 8.51 -5.39 -10.65
CA GLN A 93 7.27 -6.08 -10.31
C GLN A 93 6.99 -6.04 -8.80
N ALA A 94 8.02 -6.18 -7.96
CA ALA A 94 7.89 -6.06 -6.51
C ALA A 94 7.47 -4.64 -6.09
N VAL A 95 8.07 -3.59 -6.67
CA VAL A 95 7.68 -2.19 -6.43
C VAL A 95 6.23 -1.95 -6.83
N ARG A 96 5.81 -2.45 -7.99
CA ARG A 96 4.41 -2.39 -8.42
C ARG A 96 3.50 -3.12 -7.46
N SER A 97 3.82 -4.36 -7.07
CA SER A 97 3.02 -5.11 -6.10
C SER A 97 2.94 -4.43 -4.73
N ILE A 98 3.97 -3.74 -4.27
CA ILE A 98 3.93 -2.96 -3.02
C ILE A 98 3.07 -1.71 -3.19
N SER A 99 3.12 -1.08 -4.36
CA SER A 99 2.33 0.13 -4.67
C SER A 99 0.85 -0.20 -4.92
N ASP A 100 0.58 -1.31 -5.59
CA ASP A 100 -0.74 -1.89 -5.85
C ASP A 100 -1.28 -2.64 -4.63
N GLY A 101 -0.40 -2.95 -3.66
CA GLY A 101 -0.74 -3.53 -2.35
C GLY A 101 -1.40 -2.54 -1.38
N MET A 102 -1.55 -1.27 -1.77
CA MET A 102 -2.63 -0.44 -1.24
C MET A 102 -3.93 -1.02 -1.79
N ASP A 103 -4.68 -1.75 -0.96
CA ASP A 103 -6.01 -2.24 -1.30
C ASP A 103 -6.93 -1.03 -1.54
N ARG A 104 -6.90 -0.50 -2.76
CA ARG A 104 -7.67 0.67 -3.21
C ARG A 104 -9.14 0.45 -2.91
N ARG A 105 -9.62 -0.77 -3.13
CA ARG A 105 -10.97 -1.20 -2.79
C ARG A 105 -11.18 -1.18 -1.28
N GLY A 106 -10.28 -1.78 -0.49
CA GLY A 106 -10.35 -1.74 0.97
C GLY A 106 -10.38 -0.31 1.54
N LEU A 107 -9.60 0.60 0.97
CA LEU A 107 -9.55 2.02 1.33
C LEU A 107 -10.83 2.78 0.95
N LEU A 108 -11.32 2.60 -0.28
CA LEU A 108 -12.54 3.24 -0.76
C LEU A 108 -13.76 2.76 0.02
N LEU A 109 -13.85 1.45 0.28
CA LEU A 109 -14.91 0.87 1.11
C LEU A 109 -14.78 1.37 2.56
N ALA A 110 -13.61 1.38 3.17
CA ALA A 110 -13.44 1.92 4.52
C ALA A 110 -13.84 3.41 4.62
N GLY A 111 -13.53 4.21 3.59
CA GLY A 111 -13.92 5.62 3.49
C GLY A 111 -15.44 5.80 3.34
N ALA A 112 -16.08 5.00 2.49
CA ALA A 112 -17.53 5.00 2.33
C ALA A 112 -18.26 4.62 3.62
N ASP A 113 -17.77 3.60 4.33
CA ASP A 113 -18.35 3.10 5.60
C ASP A 113 -18.24 4.17 6.69
N ARG A 114 -17.12 4.89 6.72
CA ARG A 114 -16.94 6.03 7.61
C ARG A 114 -17.91 7.17 7.31
N CYS A 115 -18.11 7.51 6.03
CA CYS A 115 -19.04 8.56 5.61
C CYS A 115 -20.49 8.22 5.96
N LEU A 116 -20.92 6.98 5.67
CA LEU A 116 -22.27 6.51 5.97
C LEU A 116 -22.56 6.54 7.47
N ARG A 117 -21.61 6.12 8.32
CA ARG A 117 -21.79 6.19 9.78
C ARG A 117 -21.94 7.61 10.31
N GLU A 118 -21.12 8.54 9.83
CA GLU A 118 -21.22 9.95 10.25
C GLU A 118 -22.52 10.60 9.76
N LEU A 119 -22.98 10.22 8.56
CA LEU A 119 -24.28 10.63 8.04
C LEU A 119 -25.40 10.12 8.95
N MET A 120 -25.42 8.82 9.27
CA MET A 120 -26.41 8.22 10.18
C MET A 120 -26.40 8.89 11.56
N GLN A 121 -25.20 9.16 12.11
CA GLN A 121 -25.05 9.82 13.41
C GLN A 121 -25.56 11.28 13.39
N THR A 122 -25.48 11.97 12.26
CA THR A 122 -25.97 13.35 12.11
C THR A 122 -27.50 13.43 12.23
N PHE A 123 -28.20 12.38 11.82
CA PHE A 123 -29.66 12.29 11.87
C PHE A 123 -30.18 11.49 13.07
N ASP A 124 -29.30 11.17 14.02
CA ASP A 124 -29.66 10.45 15.23
C ASP A 124 -30.76 11.21 16.01
N GLY A 125 -31.77 10.47 16.46
CA GLY A 125 -32.99 11.02 17.07
C GLY A 125 -34.14 11.36 16.10
N GLN A 126 -33.98 11.13 14.79
CA GLN A 126 -35.05 11.33 13.79
C GLN A 126 -35.50 9.99 13.15
N PRO A 127 -36.41 9.23 13.81
CA PRO A 127 -36.73 7.85 13.41
C PRO A 127 -37.31 7.72 11.99
N ALA A 128 -38.02 8.73 11.50
CA ALA A 128 -38.58 8.73 10.13
C ALA A 128 -37.50 8.83 9.03
N ILE A 129 -36.35 9.44 9.34
CA ILE A 129 -35.24 9.61 8.38
C ILE A 129 -34.26 8.43 8.50
N GLN A 130 -34.09 7.89 9.71
CA GLN A 130 -33.15 6.81 10.01
C GLN A 130 -33.38 5.58 9.11
N GLN A 131 -34.63 5.12 9.00
CA GLN A 131 -34.94 3.93 8.20
C GLN A 131 -34.66 4.15 6.71
N LEU A 132 -34.95 5.35 6.19
CA LEU A 132 -34.64 5.74 4.82
C LEU A 132 -33.13 5.83 4.56
N LEU A 133 -32.37 6.31 5.55
CA LEU A 133 -30.91 6.37 5.48
C LEU A 133 -30.27 4.98 5.50
N ASP A 134 -30.76 4.07 6.34
CA ASP A 134 -30.25 2.70 6.42
C ASP A 134 -30.41 1.96 5.09
N ASP A 135 -31.60 2.05 4.48
CA ASP A 135 -31.89 1.44 3.19
C ASP A 135 -31.06 2.08 2.05
N SER A 136 -30.91 3.40 2.07
CA SER A 136 -30.11 4.13 1.08
C SER A 136 -28.62 3.84 1.21
N ALA A 137 -28.11 3.73 2.45
CA ALA A 137 -26.71 3.42 2.75
C ALA A 137 -26.32 2.04 2.21
N LEU A 138 -27.19 1.04 2.37
CA LEU A 138 -26.98 -0.30 1.82
C LEU A 138 -26.91 -0.31 0.28
N LEU A 139 -27.78 0.46 -0.38
CA LEU A 139 -27.77 0.59 -1.84
C LEU A 139 -26.52 1.29 -2.37
N VAL A 140 -26.09 2.39 -1.72
CA VAL A 140 -24.85 3.09 -2.07
C VAL A 140 -23.65 2.17 -1.86
N TRP A 141 -23.59 1.48 -0.73
CA TRP A 141 -22.53 0.52 -0.43
C TRP A 141 -22.40 -0.57 -1.49
N THR A 142 -23.50 -1.21 -1.84
CA THR A 142 -23.52 -2.29 -2.84
C THR A 142 -23.20 -1.81 -4.25
N THR A 143 -23.52 -0.56 -4.58
CA THR A 143 -23.12 0.08 -5.85
C THR A 143 -21.61 0.27 -5.90
N ILE A 144 -21.03 0.89 -4.86
CA ILE A 144 -19.58 1.10 -4.75
C ILE A 144 -18.82 -0.25 -4.79
N GLU A 145 -19.33 -1.26 -4.07
CA GLU A 145 -18.71 -2.60 -4.07
C GLU A 145 -18.72 -3.27 -5.44
N LYS A 146 -19.77 -3.03 -6.25
CA LYS A 146 -19.87 -3.58 -7.62
C LYS A 146 -18.94 -2.85 -8.58
N GLU A 147 -18.86 -1.53 -8.51
CA GLU A 147 -17.96 -0.73 -9.33
C GLU A 147 -16.50 -1.16 -9.14
N GLU A 148 -16.09 -1.39 -7.90
CA GLU A 148 -14.72 -1.83 -7.54
C GLU A 148 -14.45 -3.33 -7.79
N LYS A 149 -15.43 -4.12 -8.23
CA LYS A 149 -15.22 -5.51 -8.70
C LYS A 149 -14.88 -5.61 -10.19
N THR A 150 -15.04 -4.51 -10.94
CA THR A 150 -14.87 -4.42 -12.40
C THR A 150 -13.51 -3.86 -12.76
#